data_AF-A0A5U0PXS7-F1
#
_entry.id   AF-A0A5U0PXS7-F1
#
_cell.length_a   1.000
_cell.length_b   1.000
_cell.length_c   1.000
_cell.angle_alpha   90.00
_cell.angle_beta   90.00
_cell.angle_gamma   90.00
#
_symmetry.space_group_name_H-M   'P 1'
#
loop_
_entity.id
_entity.type
_entity.pdbx_description
1 polymer ?
#
loop_
_entity_poly.entity_id
_entity_poly.type
_entity_poly.pdbx_seq_one_letter_code
_entity_poly.pdbx_strand_id
1 'polypeptide(L)'
;VLTIRIIPGRYDGAHISNTSSVSTAVAQRLVSTTTPQGDVVTRKQLEREALLLGEIPGVNARVAMKTGSQQGTTTPDITLTPGQRFGGYVGLDNQGDPTTGRSRVMLGGYA
;
A
#
# COMPACT_ATOMS: atom_id res chain seq x y z
N VAL A 1 -31.17 32.88 -11.20
CA VAL A 1 -29.93 32.21 -11.65
C VAL A 1 -29.54 31.22 -10.56
N LEU A 2 -29.20 29.98 -10.90
CA LEU A 2 -28.76 28.94 -9.94
C LEU A 2 -27.23 28.90 -9.90
N THR A 3 -26.66 28.90 -8.70
CA THR A 3 -25.21 28.76 -8.50
C THR A 3 -24.93 27.47 -7.73
N ILE A 4 -24.15 26.58 -8.34
CA ILE A 4 -23.66 25.34 -7.70
C ILE A 4 -22.19 25.56 -7.33
N ARG A 5 -21.84 25.32 -6.06
CA ARG A 5 -20.48 25.39 -5.54
C ARG A 5 -20.01 24.01 -5.11
N ILE A 6 -18.85 23.58 -5.60
CA ILE A 6 -18.19 22.34 -5.20
C ILE A 6 -17.09 22.68 -4.18
N ILE A 7 -17.07 21.96 -3.07
CA ILE A 7 -16.01 22.05 -2.06
C ILE A 7 -15.30 20.69 -2.03
N PRO A 8 -14.18 20.53 -2.75
CA PRO A 8 -13.47 19.26 -2.77
C PRO A 8 -12.78 19.01 -1.43
N GLY A 9 -12.90 17.79 -0.93
CA GLY A 9 -12.17 17.34 0.26
C GLY A 9 -10.67 17.29 0.00
N ARG A 10 -9.86 17.67 0.99
CA ARG A 10 -8.40 17.66 0.90
C ARG A 10 -7.76 16.83 2.01
N TYR A 11 -6.56 16.31 1.76
CA TYR A 11 -5.76 15.69 2.83
C TYR A 11 -5.22 16.76 3.78
N ASP A 12 -5.15 16.46 5.07
CA ASP A 12 -4.37 17.28 6.01
C ASP A 12 -3.13 16.53 6.50
N GLY A 13 -3.26 15.45 7.26
CA GLY A 13 -2.15 14.61 7.70
C GLY A 13 -2.54 13.15 7.69
N ALA A 14 -1.55 12.28 7.86
CA ALA A 14 -1.77 10.85 8.02
C ALA A 14 -1.49 10.43 9.46
N HIS A 15 -2.34 9.56 10.00
CA HIS A 15 -2.09 8.86 11.25
C HIS A 15 -1.56 7.47 10.95
N ILE A 16 -0.36 7.14 11.46
CA ILE A 16 0.27 5.85 11.23
C ILE A 16 0.52 5.16 12.57
N SER A 17 -0.20 4.05 12.78
CA SER A 17 0.08 3.10 13.85
C SER A 17 0.91 1.96 13.27
N ASN A 18 2.17 1.84 13.70
CA ASN A 18 3.11 0.88 13.15
C ASN A 18 3.71 0.01 14.25
N THR A 19 3.40 -1.29 14.20
CA THR A 19 4.01 -2.34 15.02
C THR A 19 4.77 -3.37 14.17
N SER A 20 4.89 -3.11 12.86
CA SER A 20 5.60 -3.97 11.92
C SER A 20 7.12 -3.70 11.90
N SER A 21 7.85 -4.43 11.06
CA SER A 21 9.31 -4.24 10.90
C SER A 21 9.70 -3.10 9.96
N VAL A 22 8.76 -2.48 9.23
CA VAL A 22 9.10 -1.34 8.38
C VAL A 22 9.39 -0.11 9.24
N SER A 23 10.40 0.67 8.86
CA SER A 23 10.67 1.95 9.51
C SER A 23 9.46 2.88 9.37
N THR A 24 8.99 3.44 10.49
CA THR A 24 7.89 4.41 10.47
C THR A 24 8.22 5.63 9.62
N ALA A 25 9.50 6.06 9.57
CA ALA A 25 9.91 7.18 8.71
C ALA A 25 9.79 6.84 7.21
N VAL A 26 10.06 5.59 6.83
CA VAL A 26 9.89 5.13 5.44
C VAL A 26 8.41 5.09 5.07
N ALA A 27 7.55 4.55 5.95
CA ALA A 27 6.10 4.56 5.74
C ALA A 27 5.55 5.99 5.62
N GLN A 28 5.98 6.91 6.50
CA GLN A 28 5.61 8.33 6.43
C GLN A 28 6.06 8.98 5.12
N ARG A 29 7.27 8.67 4.64
CA ARG A 29 7.78 9.18 3.36
C ARG A 29 6.93 8.69 2.17
N LEU A 30 6.57 7.41 2.18
CA LEU A 30 5.71 6.81 1.14
C LEU A 30 4.33 7.46 1.10
N VAL A 31 3.70 7.63 2.27
CA VAL A 31 2.37 8.24 2.41
C VAL A 31 2.42 9.71 1.98
N SER A 32 3.35 10.52 2.54
CA SER A 32 3.48 11.94 2.17
C SER A 32 3.80 12.19 0.69
N THR A 33 4.35 11.20 -0.02
CA THR A 33 4.58 11.28 -1.47
C THR A 33 3.37 10.82 -2.29
N THR A 34 2.53 9.94 -1.75
CA THR A 34 1.37 9.36 -2.44
C THR A 34 0.09 10.16 -2.23
N THR A 35 -0.12 10.65 -1.01
CA THR A 35 -1.24 11.50 -0.56
C THR A 35 -0.71 12.75 0.16
N PRO A 36 -0.11 13.70 -0.58
CA PRO A 36 0.43 14.91 0.01
C PRO A 36 -0.63 15.70 0.77
N GLN A 37 -0.24 16.29 1.90
CA GLN A 37 -1.07 17.25 2.61
C GLN A 37 -1.51 18.38 1.67
N GLY A 38 -2.79 18.73 1.71
CA GLY A 38 -3.40 19.78 0.90
C GLY A 38 -3.90 19.31 -0.47
N ASP A 39 -3.51 18.13 -0.95
CA ASP A 39 -4.02 17.61 -2.22
C ASP A 39 -5.51 17.26 -2.13
N VAL A 40 -6.19 17.36 -3.27
CA VAL A 40 -7.58 16.90 -3.39
C VAL A 40 -7.60 15.40 -3.28
N VAL A 41 -8.53 14.88 -2.47
CA VAL A 41 -8.71 13.44 -2.29
C VAL A 41 -9.20 12.83 -3.59
N THR A 42 -8.47 11.86 -4.10
CA THR A 42 -8.89 11.07 -5.26
C THR A 42 -8.87 9.59 -4.93
N ARG A 43 -9.83 8.83 -5.48
CA ARG A 43 -9.87 7.38 -5.31
C ARG A 43 -8.56 6.72 -5.76
N LYS A 44 -7.98 7.19 -6.86
CA LYS A 44 -6.72 6.69 -7.42
C LYS A 44 -5.54 6.81 -6.45
N GLN A 45 -5.42 7.93 -5.73
CA GLN A 45 -4.36 8.10 -4.74
C GLN A 45 -4.54 7.19 -3.53
N LEU A 46 -5.78 7.04 -3.05
CA LEU A 46 -6.10 6.12 -1.94
C LEU A 46 -5.80 4.67 -2.28
N GLU A 47 -6.25 4.21 -3.46
CA GLU A 47 -5.96 2.85 -3.95
C GLU A 47 -4.45 2.63 -4.07
N ARG A 48 -3.72 3.61 -4.60
CA ARG A 48 -2.27 3.52 -4.74
C ARG A 48 -1.56 3.49 -3.39
N GLU A 49 -1.98 4.28 -2.41
CA GLU A 49 -1.42 4.25 -1.06
C GLU A 49 -1.60 2.87 -0.41
N ALA A 50 -2.82 2.32 -0.47
CA ALA A 50 -3.11 1.01 0.09
C ALA A 50 -2.30 -0.11 -0.58
N LEU A 51 -2.17 -0.07 -1.92
CA LEU A 51 -1.36 -1.02 -2.67
C LEU A 51 0.12 -0.92 -2.31
N LEU A 52 0.70 0.27 -2.33
CA LEU A 52 2.13 0.46 -2.04
C LEU A 52 2.49 0.05 -0.60
N LEU A 53 1.61 0.32 0.37
CA LEU A 53 1.81 -0.15 1.75
C LEU A 53 1.64 -1.67 1.87
N GLY A 54 0.72 -2.26 1.11
CA GLY A 54 0.50 -3.71 1.05
C GLY A 54 1.58 -4.49 0.30
N GLU A 55 2.36 -3.82 -0.56
CA GLU A 55 3.50 -4.40 -1.27
C GLU A 55 4.78 -4.45 -0.41
N ILE A 56 4.78 -3.85 0.79
CA ILE A 56 5.92 -3.90 1.69
C ILE A 56 6.05 -5.32 2.27
N PRO A 57 7.16 -6.04 1.99
CA PRO A 57 7.31 -7.40 2.47
C PRO A 57 7.30 -7.50 4.00
N GLY A 58 6.63 -8.53 4.53
CA GLY A 58 6.52 -8.72 5.98
C GLY A 58 5.61 -7.73 6.70
N VAL A 59 4.77 -6.97 5.98
CA VAL A 59 3.82 -6.01 6.56
C VAL A 59 2.39 -6.37 6.15
N ASN A 60 1.48 -6.36 7.11
CA ASN A 60 0.05 -6.32 6.87
C ASN A 60 -0.40 -4.86 6.98
N ALA A 61 -0.84 -4.27 5.88
CA ALA A 61 -1.30 -2.88 5.84
C ALA A 61 -2.84 -2.80 5.81
N ARG A 62 -3.39 -1.85 6.56
CA ARG A 62 -4.79 -1.44 6.47
C ARG A 62 -4.85 0.08 6.41
N VAL A 63 -5.63 0.60 5.46
CA VAL A 63 -5.83 2.03 5.27
C VAL A 63 -7.33 2.31 5.38
N ALA A 64 -7.70 3.25 6.23
CA ALA A 64 -9.05 3.79 6.35
C ALA A 64 -9.01 5.31 6.26
N MET A 65 -10.13 5.95 5.90
CA MET A 65 -10.25 7.40 5.92
C MET A 65 -11.04 7.83 7.16
N LYS A 66 -10.51 8.80 7.90
CA LYS A 66 -11.19 9.45 9.02
C LYS A 66 -11.46 10.92 8.71
N THR A 67 -12.37 11.51 9.48
CA THR A 67 -12.59 12.96 9.47
C THR A 67 -11.29 13.69 9.77
N GLY A 68 -10.98 14.72 8.99
CA GLY A 68 -9.78 15.52 9.20
C GLY A 68 -9.88 16.47 10.39
N SER A 69 -8.76 17.10 10.72
CA SER A 69 -8.64 18.12 11.76
C SER A 69 -9.30 19.46 11.40
N GLN A 70 -9.58 19.69 10.12
CA GLN A 70 -10.16 20.92 9.59
C GLN A 70 -11.42 20.64 8.78
N GLN A 71 -12.29 21.65 8.66
CA GLN A 71 -13.48 21.53 7.82
C GLN A 71 -13.09 21.32 6.36
N GLY A 72 -13.68 20.29 5.73
CA GLY A 72 -13.37 19.94 4.33
C GLY A 72 -12.07 19.13 4.19
N THR A 73 -11.49 18.62 5.27
CA THR A 73 -10.32 17.72 5.20
C THR A 73 -10.62 16.30 5.68
N THR A 74 -9.73 15.38 5.32
CA THR A 74 -9.76 13.98 5.74
C THR A 74 -8.35 13.46 5.97
N THR A 75 -8.22 12.52 6.89
CA THR A 75 -6.94 11.97 7.36
C THR A 75 -6.88 10.48 7.03
N PRO A 76 -5.86 10.00 6.31
CA PRO A 76 -5.58 8.57 6.21
C PRO A 76 -5.20 8.00 7.58
N ASP A 77 -5.91 6.96 8.00
CA ASP A 77 -5.67 6.21 9.22
C ASP A 77 -5.08 4.85 8.83
N ILE A 78 -3.79 4.70 9.07
CA ILE A 78 -2.97 3.62 8.54
C ILE A 78 -2.52 2.76 9.71
N THR A 79 -2.81 1.46 9.62
CA THR A 79 -2.33 0.46 10.58
C THR A 79 -1.40 -0.50 9.86
N LEU A 80 -0.17 -0.61 10.34
CA LEU A 80 0.86 -1.51 9.84
C LEU A 80 1.21 -2.51 10.95
N THR A 81 0.95 -3.80 10.72
CA THR A 81 1.28 -4.88 11.67
C THR A 81 2.25 -5.87 11.04
N PRO A 82 2.96 -6.68 11.85
CA PRO A 82 3.82 -7.73 11.32
C PRO A 82 3.04 -8.71 10.42
N GLY A 83 3.61 -9.00 9.26
CA GLY A 83 3.18 -10.05 8.33
C GLY A 83 4.24 -11.14 8.17
N GLN A 84 4.01 -12.08 7.26
CA GLN A 84 4.98 -13.13 6.95
C GLN A 84 6.19 -12.51 6.24
N ARG A 85 7.36 -12.59 6.88
CA ARG A 85 8.61 -11.96 6.41
C ARG A 85 9.43 -12.82 5.45
N PHE A 86 9.16 -14.11 5.39
CA PHE A 86 9.91 -15.04 4.57
C PHE A 86 8.96 -16.13 4.09
N GLY A 87 9.12 -16.53 2.84
CA GLY A 87 8.43 -17.67 2.26
C GLY A 87 9.33 -18.37 1.27
N GLY A 88 8.95 -19.58 0.90
CA GLY A 88 9.69 -20.36 -0.07
C GLY A 88 8.75 -21.28 -0.81
N TYR A 89 9.18 -21.71 -1.98
CA TYR A 89 8.47 -22.67 -2.78
C TYR A 89 9.43 -23.63 -3.47
N VAL A 90 8.93 -24.83 -3.69
CA VAL A 90 9.51 -25.84 -4.56
C VAL A 90 8.45 -26.14 -5.61
N GLY A 91 8.86 -26.26 -6.86
CA GLY A 91 7.96 -26.49 -7.99
C GLY A 91 8.52 -27.49 -8.97
N LEU A 92 7.63 -28.25 -9.61
CA LEU A 92 7.93 -29.13 -10.72
C LEU A 92 6.98 -28.78 -11.85
N ASP A 93 7.48 -28.68 -13.07
CA ASP A 93 6.66 -28.52 -14.26
C ASP A 93 7.25 -29.26 -15.47
N ASN A 94 6.50 -29.32 -16.56
CA ASN A 94 6.90 -29.93 -17.83
C ASN A 94 6.90 -28.91 -19.00
N GLN A 95 7.13 -27.63 -18.68
CA GLN A 95 7.09 -26.50 -19.63
C GLN A 95 8.45 -26.23 -20.29
N GLY A 96 9.42 -27.13 -20.12
CA GLY A 96 10.67 -27.13 -20.88
C GLY A 96 10.49 -27.68 -22.29
N ASP A 97 11.54 -27.57 -23.10
CA ASP A 97 11.51 -28.07 -24.47
C ASP A 97 11.57 -29.62 -24.51
N PRO A 98 10.74 -30.29 -25.33
CA PRO A 98 10.73 -31.75 -25.42
C PRO A 98 12.07 -32.38 -25.84
N THR A 99 12.91 -31.64 -26.58
CA THR A 99 14.18 -32.12 -27.14
C THR A 99 15.39 -31.72 -26.31
N THR A 100 15.31 -30.65 -25.50
CA THR A 100 16.45 -30.18 -24.68
C THR A 100 16.22 -30.26 -23.18
N GLY A 101 15.09 -30.82 -22.73
CA GLY A 101 14.78 -31.03 -21.31
C GLY A 101 13.42 -30.49 -20.96
N ARG A 102 12.43 -31.39 -20.93
CA ARG A 102 11.02 -31.04 -20.72
C ARG A 102 10.68 -30.73 -19.27
N SER A 103 11.21 -31.53 -18.35
CA SER A 103 10.89 -31.44 -16.92
C SER A 103 11.79 -30.41 -16.24
N ARG A 104 11.21 -29.48 -15.47
CA ARG A 104 11.92 -28.45 -14.74
C ARG A 104 11.69 -28.59 -13.24
N VAL A 105 12.76 -28.36 -12.46
CA VAL A 105 12.71 -28.23 -11.00
C VAL A 105 12.98 -26.78 -10.64
N MET A 106 12.11 -26.19 -9.83
CA MET A 106 12.24 -24.81 -9.36
C MET A 106 12.33 -24.79 -7.84
N LEU A 107 13.23 -23.98 -7.31
CA LEU A 107 13.34 -23.68 -5.90
C LEU A 107 13.53 -22.17 -5.76
N GLY A 108 12.69 -21.54 -4.95
CA GLY A 108 12.71 -20.10 -4.75
C GLY A 108 12.38 -19.73 -3.31
N GLY A 109 12.95 -18.62 -2.87
CA GLY A 109 12.62 -17.97 -1.60
C GLY A 109 12.22 -16.52 -1.88
N TYR A 110 11.39 -15.96 -1.01
CA TYR A 110 11.07 -14.54 -1.00
C TYR A 110 11.07 -14.03 0.44
N ALA A 111 11.41 -12.75 0.58
CA ALA A 111 11.51 -12.05 1.85
C ALA A 111 11.05 -10.61 1.69
#